data_AF-A0A8I0C901-F1
#
_entry.id   AF-A0A8I0C901-F1
#
_cell.length_a   1.000
_cell.length_b   1.000
_cell.length_c   1.000
_cell.angle_alpha   90.00
_cell.angle_beta   90.00
_cell.angle_gamma   90.00
#
_symmetry.space_group_name_H-M   'P 1'
#
loop_
_entity.id
_entity.type
_entity.pdbx_description
1 polymer ?
#
loop_
_entity_poly.entity_id
_entity_poly.type
_entity_poly.pdbx_seq_one_letter_code
_entity_poly.pdbx_strand_id
1 'polypeptide(L)'
;MNRTIGRALGLSAFFALLPVLGSSATAEVWHRYIMRGQVVEMQGQAVILCVGRAEGAKPGQVLTVVRFIGTPGVSKGAPPVPRRDDVGAVRIDRVIDEHFAEATVVNGQARKFDLVELKAP
;
A
#
# COMPACT_ATOMS: atom_id res chain seq x y z
N MET A 1 -27.43 57.97 16.27
CA MET A 1 -28.40 58.27 15.19
C MET A 1 -28.06 57.38 14.00
N ASN A 2 -29.05 56.62 13.55
CA ASN A 2 -29.01 55.57 12.52
C ASN A 2 -28.23 55.91 11.23
N ARG A 3 -27.57 54.90 10.65
CA ARG A 3 -27.88 54.44 9.29
C ARG A 3 -27.43 52.99 9.06
N THR A 4 -28.40 52.22 8.61
CA THR A 4 -28.44 50.79 8.33
C THR A 4 -27.88 50.45 6.93
N ILE A 5 -27.77 49.14 6.68
CA ILE A 5 -27.80 48.43 5.40
C ILE A 5 -26.43 48.00 4.83
N GLY A 6 -26.22 46.69 4.91
CA GLY A 6 -25.96 45.92 3.69
C GLY A 6 -24.55 45.39 3.51
N ARG A 7 -24.34 44.14 3.94
CA ARG A 7 -23.83 43.04 3.10
C ARG A 7 -23.70 41.77 3.93
N ALA A 8 -24.79 41.02 4.01
CA ALA A 8 -24.73 39.59 4.27
C ALA A 8 -24.20 38.92 2.99
N LEU A 9 -22.90 38.70 2.88
CA LEU A 9 -22.31 37.82 1.86
C LEU A 9 -20.86 37.57 2.24
N GLY A 10 -20.61 36.42 2.86
CA GLY A 10 -19.26 35.99 3.21
C GLY A 10 -19.18 34.74 4.06
N LEU A 11 -20.23 33.91 4.07
CA LEU A 11 -20.21 32.60 4.73
C LEU A 11 -20.44 31.50 3.69
N SER A 12 -19.56 31.42 2.69
CA SER A 12 -19.54 30.25 1.78
C SER A 12 -18.20 30.12 1.06
N ALA A 13 -17.11 30.14 1.82
CA ALA A 13 -15.78 29.80 1.30
C ALA A 13 -15.15 28.63 2.08
N PHE A 14 -15.97 27.82 2.78
CA PHE A 14 -15.47 26.74 3.62
C PHE A 14 -15.49 25.35 2.97
N PHE A 15 -15.98 25.15 1.73
CA PHE A 15 -16.10 23.77 1.21
C PHE A 15 -15.99 23.63 -0.32
N ALA A 16 -15.22 24.48 -0.99
CA ALA A 16 -15.09 24.45 -2.46
C ALA A 16 -13.77 23.85 -2.99
N LEU A 17 -13.01 23.14 -2.14
CA LEU A 17 -11.74 22.49 -2.52
C LEU A 17 -11.70 21.04 -2.02
N LEU A 18 -12.66 20.24 -2.45
CA LEU A 18 -12.57 18.78 -2.39
C LEU A 18 -12.78 18.23 -3.80
N PRO A 19 -11.72 18.10 -4.63
CA PRO A 19 -11.80 17.20 -5.75
C PRO A 19 -11.74 15.77 -5.17
N VAL A 20 -12.90 15.21 -4.86
CA VAL A 20 -13.08 13.76 -4.80
C VAL A 20 -12.99 13.27 -6.24
N LEU A 21 -11.78 12.96 -6.68
CA LEU A 21 -11.55 12.23 -7.92
C LEU A 21 -10.56 11.10 -7.60
N GLY A 22 -11.10 9.90 -7.44
CA GLY A 22 -10.32 8.67 -7.49
C GLY A 22 -9.68 8.55 -8.87
N SER A 23 -8.46 9.07 -9.00
CA SER A 23 -7.70 9.08 -10.25
C SER A 23 -6.39 8.31 -10.07
N SER A 24 -5.95 7.69 -11.15
CA SER A 24 -4.66 7.01 -11.39
C SER A 24 -3.45 7.58 -10.66
N ALA A 25 -3.42 8.88 -10.35
CA ALA A 25 -2.38 9.51 -9.54
C ALA A 25 -2.24 8.89 -8.14
N THR A 26 -3.32 8.50 -7.46
CA THR A 26 -3.22 7.81 -6.17
C THR A 26 -2.60 6.43 -6.36
N ALA A 27 -3.03 5.67 -7.37
CA ALA A 27 -2.45 4.37 -7.69
C ALA A 27 -0.95 4.46 -8.06
N GLU A 28 -0.53 5.48 -8.80
CA GLU A 28 0.89 5.71 -9.13
C GLU A 28 1.73 6.02 -7.89
N VAL A 29 1.20 6.84 -6.97
CA VAL A 29 1.82 7.11 -5.67
C VAL A 29 1.89 5.82 -4.83
N TRP A 30 0.85 4.99 -4.81
CA TRP A 30 0.86 3.71 -4.11
C TRP A 30 1.93 2.75 -4.64
N HIS A 31 2.09 2.64 -5.96
CA HIS A 31 3.15 1.80 -6.55
C HIS A 31 4.56 2.35 -6.27
N ARG A 32 4.74 3.68 -6.33
CA ARG A 32 6.07 4.30 -6.14
C ARG A 32 6.52 4.30 -4.67
N TYR A 33 5.59 4.43 -3.74
CA TYR A 33 5.91 4.71 -2.34
C TYR A 33 5.49 3.63 -1.35
N ILE A 34 4.66 2.66 -1.75
CA ILE A 34 4.08 1.69 -0.80
C ILE A 34 4.37 0.23 -1.17
N MET A 35 4.34 -0.16 -2.46
CA MET A 35 4.69 -1.54 -2.87
C MET A 35 6.20 -1.68 -3.14
N ARG A 36 6.93 -2.27 -2.19
CA ARG A 36 8.41 -2.19 -2.15
C ARG A 36 9.12 -3.52 -2.03
N GLY A 37 8.43 -4.65 -2.01
CA GLY A 37 9.10 -5.94 -2.06
C GLY A 37 8.20 -7.15 -2.14
N GLN A 38 8.84 -8.31 -2.08
CA GLN A 38 8.22 -9.62 -2.30
C GLN A 38 8.78 -10.65 -1.31
N VAL A 39 7.97 -11.62 -0.93
CA VAL A 39 8.42 -12.83 -0.24
C VAL A 39 9.23 -13.68 -1.24
N VAL A 40 10.55 -13.72 -1.09
CA VAL A 40 11.46 -14.45 -1.99
C VAL A 40 11.79 -15.85 -1.47
N GLU A 41 11.68 -16.09 -0.18
CA GLU A 41 11.81 -17.43 0.41
C GLU A 41 10.92 -17.58 1.64
N MET A 42 10.49 -18.81 1.93
CA MET A 42 9.63 -19.10 3.07
C MET A 42 9.86 -20.49 3.64
N GLN A 43 10.04 -20.58 4.96
CA GLN A 43 10.09 -21.83 5.72
C GLN A 43 9.14 -21.74 6.91
N GLY A 44 7.98 -22.38 6.80
CA GLY A 44 6.94 -22.26 7.82
C GLY A 44 6.46 -20.81 7.94
N GLN A 45 6.61 -20.18 9.10
CA GLN A 45 6.25 -18.76 9.32
C GLN A 45 7.43 -17.80 9.11
N ALA A 46 8.65 -18.30 8.96
CA ALA A 46 9.82 -17.48 8.67
C ALA A 46 9.90 -17.18 7.17
N VAL A 47 10.11 -15.92 6.82
CA VAL A 47 10.18 -15.45 5.43
C VAL A 47 11.40 -14.57 5.20
N ILE A 48 11.92 -14.62 3.97
CA ILE A 48 12.87 -13.64 3.45
C ILE A 48 12.13 -12.71 2.51
N LEU A 49 12.27 -11.42 2.76
CA LEU A 49 11.68 -10.35 1.95
C LEU A 49 12.76 -9.70 1.09
N CYS A 50 12.44 -9.40 -0.17
CA CYS A 50 13.20 -8.47 -1.01
C CYS A 50 12.88 -7.02 -0.60
N VAL A 51 13.20 -6.68 0.65
CA VAL A 51 13.12 -5.35 1.24
C VAL A 51 14.25 -5.26 2.27
N GLY A 52 15.26 -4.42 2.02
CA GLY A 52 16.41 -4.22 2.90
C GLY A 52 16.58 -2.76 3.30
N ARG A 53 17.82 -2.38 3.63
CA ARG A 53 18.14 -1.00 4.04
C ARG A 53 17.86 0.03 2.94
N ALA A 54 18.05 -0.31 1.66
CA ALA A 54 17.83 0.60 0.54
C ALA A 54 16.36 1.01 0.41
N GLU A 55 15.45 0.13 0.80
CA GLU A 55 14.00 0.38 0.80
C GLU A 55 13.51 1.00 2.12
N GLY A 56 14.35 1.02 3.16
CA GLY A 56 14.04 1.59 4.47
C GLY A 56 13.50 0.57 5.48
N ALA A 57 13.81 -0.72 5.32
CA ALA A 57 13.44 -1.76 6.27
C ALA A 57 14.03 -1.49 7.66
N LYS A 58 13.22 -1.73 8.70
CA LYS A 58 13.61 -1.61 10.11
C LYS A 58 13.00 -2.77 10.91
N PRO A 59 13.74 -3.36 11.87
CA PRO A 59 13.18 -4.34 12.79
C PRO A 59 11.93 -3.83 13.50
N GLY A 60 10.96 -4.71 13.70
CA GLY A 60 9.68 -4.42 14.33
C GLY A 60 8.59 -3.86 13.40
N GLN A 61 8.92 -3.45 12.17
CA GLN A 61 7.91 -3.01 11.20
C GLN A 61 6.98 -4.17 10.83
N VAL A 62 5.67 -3.92 10.85
CA VAL A 62 4.65 -4.86 10.36
C VAL A 62 4.20 -4.41 8.98
N LEU A 63 4.37 -5.28 8.00
CA LEU A 63 4.04 -5.04 6.59
C LEU A 63 2.82 -5.87 6.20
N THR A 64 1.90 -5.27 5.46
CA THR A 64 0.77 -5.98 4.84
C THR A 64 1.31 -6.90 3.76
N VAL A 65 0.83 -8.15 3.74
CA VAL A 65 1.10 -9.13 2.69
C VAL A 65 -0.05 -9.11 1.70
N VAL A 66 0.30 -8.95 0.43
CA VAL A 66 -0.63 -8.76 -0.67
C VAL A 66 -0.42 -9.84 -1.72
N ARG A 67 -1.52 -10.46 -2.18
CA ARG A 67 -1.51 -11.40 -3.29
C ARG A 67 -2.27 -10.84 -4.47
N PHE A 68 -1.68 -10.91 -5.65
CA PHE A 68 -2.38 -10.63 -6.89
C PHE A 68 -2.84 -11.94 -7.53
N ILE A 69 -4.13 -12.03 -7.83
CA ILE A 69 -4.67 -13.14 -8.63
C ILE A 69 -5.25 -12.61 -9.94
N GLY A 70 -5.11 -13.39 -11.02
CA GLY A 70 -5.78 -13.08 -12.28
C GLY A 70 -7.25 -13.51 -12.20
N THR A 71 -8.16 -12.57 -12.38
CA THR A 71 -9.58 -12.87 -12.62
C THR A 71 -9.87 -12.90 -14.12
N PRO A 72 -10.92 -13.60 -14.58
CA PRO A 72 -11.33 -13.57 -15.99
C PRO A 72 -11.43 -12.15 -16.53
N GLY A 73 -11.02 -11.97 -17.79
CA GLY A 73 -11.15 -10.70 -18.49
C GLY A 73 -12.61 -10.31 -18.70
N VAL A 74 -12.85 -9.02 -18.98
CA VAL A 74 -14.20 -8.45 -19.17
C VAL A 74 -14.97 -9.07 -20.34
N SER A 75 -14.28 -9.76 -21.26
CA SER A 75 -14.86 -10.44 -22.41
C SER A 75 -14.01 -11.64 -22.84
N LYS A 76 -14.58 -12.50 -23.69
CA LYS A 76 -13.88 -13.68 -24.24
C LYS A 76 -12.64 -13.23 -25.04
N GLY A 77 -11.47 -13.73 -24.66
CA GLY A 77 -10.19 -13.40 -25.30
C GLY A 77 -9.50 -12.16 -24.72
N ALA A 78 -10.13 -11.44 -23.78
CA ALA A 78 -9.46 -10.36 -23.05
C ALA A 78 -8.40 -10.92 -22.07
N PRO A 79 -7.31 -10.19 -21.82
CA PRO A 79 -6.35 -10.55 -20.78
C PRO A 79 -6.99 -10.66 -19.39
N PRO A 80 -6.41 -11.48 -18.48
CA PRO A 80 -6.85 -11.51 -17.08
C PRO A 80 -6.72 -10.13 -16.42
N VAL A 81 -7.68 -9.79 -15.56
CA VAL A 81 -7.62 -8.58 -14.75
C VAL A 81 -6.95 -8.91 -13.41
N PRO A 82 -5.90 -8.17 -12.98
CA PRO A 82 -5.29 -8.39 -11.68
C PRO A 82 -6.23 -7.94 -10.57
N ARG A 83 -6.45 -8.81 -9.58
CA ARG A 83 -7.19 -8.52 -8.36
C ARG A 83 -6.24 -8.62 -7.16
N ARG A 84 -6.22 -7.55 -6.35
CA ARG A 84 -5.42 -7.44 -5.14
C ARG A 84 -6.17 -8.04 -3.95
N ASP A 85 -5.51 -8.91 -3.20
CA ASP A 85 -5.97 -9.47 -1.92
C ASP A 85 -5.00 -9.14 -0.79
N ASP A 86 -5.51 -8.64 0.32
CA ASP A 86 -4.78 -8.62 1.58
C ASP A 86 -4.87 -10.00 2.23
N VAL A 87 -3.75 -10.73 2.27
CA VAL A 87 -3.73 -12.15 2.67
C VAL A 87 -3.05 -12.39 4.02
N GLY A 88 -2.43 -11.37 4.61
CA GLY A 88 -1.80 -11.47 5.91
C GLY A 88 -0.91 -10.29 6.26
N ALA A 89 -0.06 -10.50 7.26
CA ALA A 89 0.96 -9.54 7.67
C ALA A 89 2.23 -10.24 8.13
N VAL A 90 3.37 -9.60 7.91
CA VAL A 90 4.70 -10.04 8.36
C VAL A 90 5.35 -8.96 9.20
N ARG A 91 6.11 -9.34 10.22
CA ARG A 91 6.93 -8.41 11.00
C ARG A 91 8.40 -8.61 10.65
N ILE A 92 9.10 -7.56 10.26
CA ILE A 92 10.55 -7.60 10.05
C ILE A 92 11.23 -7.88 11.39
N ASP A 93 11.97 -8.99 11.47
CA ASP A 93 12.71 -9.38 12.67
C ASP A 93 14.14 -8.81 12.63
N ARG A 94 14.81 -8.90 11.47
CA ARG A 94 16.11 -8.26 11.23
C ARG A 94 16.32 -7.90 9.76
N VAL A 95 17.13 -6.88 9.51
CA VAL A 95 17.59 -6.54 8.17
C VAL A 95 18.88 -7.28 7.89
N ILE A 96 18.94 -8.01 6.77
CA ILE A 96 20.11 -8.80 6.37
C ILE A 96 21.13 -7.88 5.71
N ASP A 97 20.72 -7.16 4.66
CA ASP A 97 21.59 -6.29 3.87
C ASP A 97 20.83 -5.11 3.23
N GLU A 98 21.33 -4.57 2.12
CA GLU A 98 20.67 -3.49 1.39
C GLU A 98 19.36 -3.93 0.73
N HIS A 99 19.18 -5.21 0.43
CA HIS A 99 18.07 -5.74 -0.38
C HIS A 99 17.15 -6.69 0.38
N PHE A 100 17.63 -7.29 1.47
CA PHE A 100 16.92 -8.37 2.13
C PHE A 100 16.68 -8.12 3.63
N ALA A 101 15.56 -8.63 4.10
CA ALA A 101 15.22 -8.72 5.51
C ALA A 101 14.58 -10.07 5.83
N GLU A 102 14.85 -10.55 7.05
CA GLU A 102 14.13 -11.65 7.66
C GLU A 102 12.90 -11.11 8.37
N ALA A 103 11.79 -11.81 8.20
CA ALA A 103 10.53 -11.47 8.84
C ALA A 103 9.78 -12.75 9.25
N THR A 104 8.82 -12.58 10.15
CA THR A 104 7.92 -13.64 10.60
C THR A 104 6.49 -13.27 10.25
N VAL A 105 5.73 -14.21 9.70
CA VAL A 105 4.29 -14.07 9.50
C VAL A 105 3.60 -13.96 10.87
N VAL A 106 2.84 -12.88 11.07
CA VAL A 106 2.14 -12.59 12.32
C VAL A 106 0.63 -12.69 12.19
N ASN A 107 0.12 -12.72 10.97
CA ASN A 107 -1.30 -12.90 10.66
C ASN A 107 -1.47 -13.46 9.24
N GLY A 108 -2.52 -14.26 9.04
CA GLY A 108 -2.94 -14.72 7.71
C GLY A 108 -2.05 -15.81 7.14
N GLN A 109 -2.01 -15.90 5.81
CA GLN A 109 -1.29 -16.95 5.07
C GLN A 109 -0.48 -16.36 3.92
N ALA A 110 0.67 -15.81 4.27
CA ALA A 110 1.70 -15.44 3.31
C ALA A 110 2.18 -16.68 2.54
N ARG A 111 2.61 -16.47 1.30
CA ARG A 111 3.24 -17.47 0.44
C ARG A 111 4.41 -16.83 -0.29
N LYS A 112 5.31 -17.68 -0.78
CA LYS A 112 6.35 -17.28 -1.73
C LYS A 112 5.70 -16.55 -2.92
N PHE A 113 6.34 -15.47 -3.34
CA PHE A 113 5.90 -14.54 -4.39
C PHE A 113 4.78 -13.55 -4.02
N ASP A 114 4.21 -13.60 -2.82
CA ASP A 114 3.35 -12.52 -2.35
C ASP A 114 4.16 -11.23 -2.20
N LEU A 115 3.52 -10.09 -2.42
CA LEU A 115 4.12 -8.78 -2.25
C LEU A 115 3.95 -8.29 -0.81
N VAL A 116 4.83 -7.38 -0.41
CA VAL A 116 4.73 -6.68 0.87
C VAL A 116 4.69 -5.18 0.66
N GLU A 117 3.90 -4.50 1.49
CA GLU A 117 3.77 -3.06 1.46
C GLU A 117 4.64 -2.42 2.55
N LEU A 118 5.74 -1.78 2.13
CA LEU A 118 6.54 -0.92 2.99
C LEU A 118 6.25 0.53 2.62
N LYS A 119 5.70 1.27 3.58
CA LYS A 119 5.47 2.71 3.42
C LYS A 119 6.81 3.43 3.42
N ALA A 120 7.07 4.21 2.37
CA ALA A 120 8.21 5.11 2.33
C ALA A 120 8.17 6.04 3.57
N PRO A 121 9.34 6.34 4.18
CA PRO A 121 9.44 7.28 5.29
C PRO A 121 9.05 8.71 4.89
#